data_AF-A0A968HDP4-F1
#
_entry.id   AF-A0A968HDP4-F1
#
_cell.length_a   1.000
_cell.length_b   1.000
_cell.length_c   1.000
_cell.angle_alpha   90.00
_cell.angle_beta   90.00
_cell.angle_gamma   90.00
#
_symmetry.space_group_name_H-M   'P 1'
#
loop_
_entity.id
_entity.type
_entity.pdbx_description
1 polymer ?
#
loop_
_entity_poly.entity_id
_entity_poly.type
_entity_poly.pdbx_seq_one_letter_code
_entity_poly.pdbx_strand_id
1 'polypeptide(L)'
;MARNTTTCKVPKVTLLQLFKLSRLQRAQIIFQHDRIAWGGGTLNFSTNPKELSEMQAIAKFFEKEFAFLGVGLEGLKSNDNGNGNGIAARIFNRADFVYTRDPFSFRLALDRLNKVKVRCLGGDLAFYDLSFYAPFQKPKTPGRLKNIAFSGRHWWGKSRAEFYAAQLLPAIEKI
;
A
#
# COMPACT_ATOMS: atom_id res chain seq x y z
N MET A 1 20.25 8.42 -31.89
CA MET A 1 20.35 7.89 -30.50
C MET A 1 19.13 7.02 -30.23
N ALA A 2 19.29 5.69 -30.32
CA ALA A 2 18.22 4.75 -29.99
C ALA A 2 18.04 4.70 -28.47
N ARG A 3 16.83 4.99 -27.98
CA ARG A 3 16.47 4.78 -26.57
C ARG A 3 16.46 3.27 -26.34
N ASN A 4 17.40 2.78 -25.56
CA ASN A 4 17.34 1.42 -25.00
C ASN A 4 16.08 1.32 -24.14
N THR A 5 15.00 0.84 -24.74
CA THR A 5 13.82 0.39 -24.01
C THR A 5 14.17 -0.96 -23.40
N THR A 6 14.80 -0.93 -22.22
CA THR A 6 14.89 -2.09 -21.35
C THR A 6 13.45 -2.50 -21.03
N THR A 7 12.98 -3.58 -21.64
CA THR A 7 11.69 -4.18 -21.29
C THR A 7 11.80 -4.69 -19.86
N CYS A 8 11.24 -3.95 -18.91
CA CYS A 8 11.05 -4.45 -17.54
C CYS A 8 10.16 -5.69 -17.63
N LYS A 9 10.73 -6.88 -17.38
CA LYS A 9 9.94 -8.10 -17.21
C LYS A 9 8.98 -7.89 -16.05
N VAL A 10 7.69 -8.15 -16.29
CA VAL A 10 6.69 -8.11 -15.23
C VAL A 10 7.04 -9.20 -14.22
N PRO A 11 7.25 -8.87 -12.93
CA PRO A 11 7.60 -9.86 -11.93
C PRO A 11 6.45 -10.85 -11.71
N LYS A 12 6.78 -12.12 -11.45
CA LYS A 12 5.81 -13.15 -11.12
C LYS A 12 5.20 -12.86 -9.74
N VAL A 13 3.88 -12.75 -9.66
CA VAL A 13 3.14 -12.50 -8.42
C VAL A 13 2.50 -13.81 -7.95
N THR A 14 2.74 -14.18 -6.70
CA THR A 14 2.07 -15.32 -6.05
C THR A 14 1.26 -14.81 -4.87
N LEU A 15 -0.05 -15.07 -4.87
CA LEU A 15 -0.91 -14.74 -3.72
C LEU A 15 -0.70 -15.77 -2.62
N LEU A 16 -0.25 -15.32 -1.45
CA LEU A 16 -0.03 -16.19 -0.30
C LEU A 16 -1.24 -16.14 0.65
N GLN A 17 -2.12 -17.14 0.54
CA GLN A 17 -3.25 -17.31 1.46
C GLN A 17 -2.81 -18.12 2.69
N LEU A 18 -2.24 -17.44 3.69
CA LEU A 18 -1.62 -18.08 4.86
C LEU A 18 -2.46 -19.23 5.44
N PHE A 19 -3.75 -19.00 5.70
CA PHE A 19 -4.64 -19.97 6.33
C PHE A 19 -4.90 -21.25 5.52
N LYS A 20 -4.65 -21.26 4.21
CA LYS A 20 -4.81 -22.46 3.36
C LYS A 20 -3.52 -23.26 3.17
N LEU A 21 -2.41 -22.75 3.68
CA LEU A 21 -1.08 -23.31 3.42
C LEU A 21 -0.49 -23.90 4.69
N SER A 22 0.12 -25.07 4.57
CA SER A 22 0.94 -25.68 5.63
C SER A 22 2.18 -24.85 5.92
N ARG A 23 2.83 -25.07 7.08
CA ARG A 23 4.06 -24.34 7.44
C ARG A 23 5.16 -24.52 6.39
N LEU A 24 5.32 -25.74 5.85
CA LEU A 24 6.31 -26.05 4.82
C LEU A 24 5.99 -25.34 3.49
N GLN A 25 4.72 -25.33 3.07
CA GLN A 25 4.30 -24.62 1.85
C GLN A 25 4.55 -23.12 1.96
N ARG A 26 4.25 -22.52 3.12
CA ARG A 26 4.55 -21.10 3.37
C ARG A 26 6.04 -20.81 3.28
N ALA A 27 6.88 -21.62 3.93
CA ALA A 27 8.33 -21.47 3.90
C ALA A 27 8.88 -21.62 2.48
N GLN A 28 8.42 -22.61 1.73
CA GLN A 28 8.81 -22.83 0.34
C GLN A 28 8.45 -21.63 -0.55
N ILE A 29 7.23 -21.10 -0.42
CA ILE A 29 6.82 -19.92 -1.20
C ILE A 29 7.72 -18.74 -0.83
N ILE A 30 7.92 -18.46 0.45
CA ILE A 30 8.78 -17.35 0.89
C ILE A 30 10.21 -17.49 0.34
N PHE A 31 10.76 -18.70 0.37
CA PHE A 31 12.10 -18.97 -0.16
C PHE A 31 12.22 -18.64 -1.66
N GLN A 32 11.19 -18.94 -2.44
CA GLN A 32 11.15 -18.75 -3.90
C GLN A 32 10.95 -17.29 -4.35
N HIS A 33 10.63 -16.37 -3.43
CA HIS A 33 10.35 -14.99 -3.79
C HIS A 33 11.41 -14.06 -3.21
N ASP A 34 11.76 -13.00 -3.93
CA ASP A 34 12.74 -12.01 -3.47
C ASP A 34 12.11 -11.02 -2.49
N ARG A 35 10.79 -10.85 -2.57
CA ARG A 35 10.03 -9.86 -1.81
C ARG A 35 8.79 -10.46 -1.20
N ILE A 36 8.47 -9.98 -0.01
CA ILE A 36 7.22 -10.25 0.68
C ILE A 36 6.49 -8.92 0.86
N ALA A 37 5.28 -8.84 0.33
CA ALA A 37 4.44 -7.67 0.48
C ALA A 37 3.28 -7.94 1.45
N TRP A 38 3.03 -6.98 2.34
CA TRP A 38 1.86 -6.95 3.19
C TRP A 38 0.85 -5.94 2.63
N GLY A 39 -0.33 -6.44 2.28
CA GLY A 39 -1.44 -5.62 1.79
C GLY A 39 -1.94 -4.65 2.87
N GLY A 40 -2.20 -3.42 2.45
CA GLY A 40 -2.51 -2.30 3.33
C GLY A 40 -4.00 -2.08 3.59
N GLY A 41 -4.33 -0.81 3.81
CA GLY A 41 -5.52 -0.34 4.53
C GLY A 41 -5.14 0.62 5.65
N THR A 42 -6.09 0.99 6.51
CA THR A 42 -5.77 1.74 7.74
C THR A 42 -5.24 0.76 8.78
N LEU A 43 -3.93 0.71 8.99
CA LEU A 43 -3.32 -0.19 9.96
C LEU A 43 -3.10 0.53 11.29
N ASN A 44 -3.99 0.28 12.26
CA ASN A 44 -3.90 0.82 13.61
C ASN A 44 -3.37 -0.26 14.55
N PHE A 45 -2.11 -0.14 14.96
CA PHE A 45 -1.47 -1.08 15.87
C PHE A 45 -1.53 -0.57 17.32
N SER A 46 -2.40 -1.14 18.14
CA SER A 46 -2.40 -0.95 19.59
C SER A 46 -1.40 -1.89 20.29
N THR A 47 -1.19 -3.06 19.71
CA THR A 47 -0.23 -4.09 20.15
C THR A 47 0.59 -4.57 18.95
N ASN A 48 1.62 -5.38 19.21
CA ASN A 48 2.43 -5.94 18.14
C ASN A 48 1.68 -7.13 17.48
N PRO A 49 1.23 -7.01 16.21
CA PRO A 49 0.53 -8.09 15.53
C PRO A 49 1.46 -9.28 15.30
N LYS A 50 1.04 -10.46 15.76
CA LYS A 50 1.87 -11.67 15.76
C LYS A 50 2.22 -12.10 14.35
N GLU A 51 1.23 -12.23 13.46
CA GLU A 51 1.41 -12.73 12.09
C GLU A 51 2.29 -11.82 11.25
N LEU A 52 2.10 -10.50 11.37
CA LEU A 52 2.92 -9.51 10.67
C LEU A 52 4.35 -9.52 11.21
N SER A 53 4.53 -9.61 12.54
CA SER A 53 5.86 -9.69 13.14
C SER A 53 6.61 -10.96 12.75
N GLU A 54 5.91 -12.10 12.74
CA GLU A 54 6.44 -13.37 12.24
C GLU A 54 6.87 -13.24 10.78
N MET A 55 6.03 -12.64 9.93
CA MET A 55 6.37 -12.44 8.52
C MET A 55 7.59 -11.54 8.33
N GLN A 56 7.70 -10.43 9.07
CA GLN A 56 8.87 -9.56 9.04
C GLN A 56 10.13 -10.28 9.52
N ALA A 57 10.03 -11.10 10.57
CA ALA A 57 11.14 -11.88 11.08
C ALA A 57 11.59 -12.95 10.08
N ILE A 58 10.65 -13.64 9.45
CA ILE A 58 10.92 -14.63 8.40
C ILE A 58 11.58 -13.96 7.19
N ALA A 59 11.03 -12.83 6.71
CA ALA A 59 11.62 -12.07 5.61
C ALA A 59 13.08 -11.72 5.91
N LYS A 60 13.33 -11.18 7.10
CA LYS A 60 14.69 -10.84 7.54
C LYS A 60 15.61 -12.05 7.64
N PHE A 61 15.13 -13.17 8.18
CA PHE A 61 15.92 -14.40 8.32
C PHE A 61 16.35 -14.98 6.98
N PHE A 62 15.47 -14.90 5.97
CA PHE A 62 15.77 -15.35 4.60
C PHE A 62 16.34 -14.24 3.70
N GLU A 63 16.74 -13.10 4.27
CA GLU A 63 17.27 -11.93 3.55
C GLU A 63 16.34 -11.45 2.40
N LYS A 64 15.03 -11.59 2.59
CA LYS A 64 14.01 -11.13 1.65
C LYS A 64 13.62 -9.70 1.98
N GLU A 65 13.32 -8.92 0.95
CA GLU A 65 12.82 -7.57 1.14
C GLU A 65 11.36 -7.61 1.61
N PHE A 66 11.03 -6.80 2.62
CA PHE A 66 9.67 -6.68 3.15
C PHE A 66 9.05 -5.33 2.79
N ALA A 67 7.83 -5.35 2.28
CA ALA A 67 7.13 -4.15 1.83
C ALA A 67 5.71 -4.03 2.40
N PHE A 68 5.30 -2.80 2.70
CA PHE A 68 3.88 -2.46 2.89
C PHE A 68 3.33 -1.84 1.62
N LEU A 69 2.16 -2.31 1.16
CA LEU A 69 1.51 -1.84 -0.07
C LEU A 69 0.16 -1.16 0.20
N GLY A 70 0.00 0.10 -0.21
CA GLY A 70 -1.27 0.83 -0.07
C GLY A 70 -1.68 1.09 1.38
N VAL A 71 -0.72 1.39 2.26
CA VAL A 71 -1.00 1.61 3.68
C VAL A 71 -1.35 3.07 4.00
N GLY A 72 -2.31 3.24 4.89
CA GLY A 72 -2.54 4.47 5.63
C GLY A 72 -1.75 4.48 6.93
N LEU A 73 -1.11 5.61 7.24
CA LEU A 73 -0.27 5.78 8.43
C LEU A 73 -0.92 6.65 9.51
N GLU A 74 -2.24 6.83 9.47
CA GLU A 74 -2.99 7.64 10.44
C GLU A 74 -2.84 7.14 11.89
N GLY A 75 -2.51 5.85 12.07
CA GLY A 75 -2.22 5.24 13.36
C GLY A 75 -0.89 5.67 14.00
N LEU A 76 -0.01 6.37 13.27
CA LEU A 76 1.18 7.03 13.82
C LEU A 76 0.74 8.28 14.60
N LYS A 77 0.19 8.10 15.81
CA LYS A 77 -0.34 9.19 16.64
C LYS A 77 0.70 10.28 16.87
N SER A 78 0.24 11.54 16.89
CA SER A 78 1.07 12.73 17.11
C SER A 78 1.83 12.73 18.44
N ASN A 79 1.32 12.03 19.47
CA ASN A 79 1.80 12.10 20.85
C ASN A 79 2.92 11.11 21.21
N ASP A 80 3.44 10.33 20.26
CA ASP A 80 4.69 9.58 20.49
C ASP A 80 5.87 10.57 20.44
N ASN A 81 6.20 11.18 21.58
CA ASN A 81 7.32 12.09 21.85
C ASN A 81 8.45 12.06 20.80
N GLY A 82 8.28 12.76 19.68
CA GLY A 82 9.28 13.11 18.64
C GLY A 82 10.14 12.01 18.01
N ASN A 83 10.24 10.82 18.58
CA ASN A 83 11.38 9.92 18.41
C ASN A 83 11.02 8.65 17.64
N GLY A 84 9.78 8.52 17.14
CA GLY A 84 9.35 7.34 16.38
C GLY A 84 9.37 6.04 17.18
N ASN A 85 9.20 6.11 18.50
CA ASN A 85 9.28 4.95 19.42
C ASN A 85 7.94 4.23 19.66
N GLY A 86 6.84 4.70 19.04
CA GLY A 86 5.55 4.03 19.07
C GLY A 86 5.60 2.63 18.46
N ILE A 87 4.71 1.73 18.91
CA ILE A 87 4.61 0.36 18.37
C ILE A 87 4.41 0.38 16.85
N ALA A 88 3.55 1.26 16.35
CA ALA A 88 3.30 1.41 14.92
C ALA A 88 4.57 1.84 14.16
N ALA A 89 5.27 2.87 14.64
CA ALA A 89 6.52 3.33 14.04
C ALA A 89 7.59 2.23 14.02
N ARG A 90 7.70 1.45 15.10
CA ARG A 90 8.62 0.29 15.17
C ARG A 90 8.29 -0.80 14.16
N ILE A 91 7.01 -1.10 13.96
CA ILE A 91 6.55 -2.09 12.97
C ILE A 91 6.87 -1.62 11.56
N PHE A 92 6.53 -0.38 11.22
CA PHE A 92 6.78 0.16 9.88
C PHE A 92 8.27 0.32 9.58
N ASN A 93 9.09 0.71 10.56
CA ASN A 93 10.55 0.83 10.41
C ASN A 93 11.28 -0.52 10.22
N ARG A 94 10.59 -1.66 10.30
CA ARG A 94 11.15 -2.97 9.94
C ARG A 94 10.96 -3.33 8.46
N ALA A 95 10.22 -2.52 7.71
CA ALA A 95 10.07 -2.71 6.27
C ALA A 95 11.22 -2.06 5.49
N ASP A 96 11.57 -2.66 4.36
CA ASP A 96 12.45 -2.05 3.37
C ASP A 96 11.70 -0.99 2.55
N PHE A 97 10.42 -1.25 2.24
CA PHE A 97 9.57 -0.39 1.41
C PHE A 97 8.24 -0.08 2.09
N VAL A 98 7.79 1.17 1.98
CA VAL A 98 6.44 1.58 2.36
C VAL A 98 5.80 2.34 1.21
N TYR A 99 4.78 1.74 0.61
CA TYR A 99 3.93 2.34 -0.41
C TYR A 99 2.66 2.85 0.27
N THR A 100 2.54 4.16 0.36
CA THR A 100 1.44 4.84 1.05
C THR A 100 0.28 5.13 0.10
N ARG A 101 -0.95 5.04 0.60
CA ARG A 101 -2.15 5.24 -0.23
C ARG A 101 -2.57 6.68 -0.43
N ASP A 102 -2.03 7.62 0.37
CA ASP A 102 -2.46 9.01 0.35
C ASP A 102 -1.35 9.98 0.78
N PRO A 103 -1.42 11.27 0.39
CA PRO A 103 -0.36 12.24 0.65
C PRO A 103 -0.08 12.50 2.13
N PHE A 104 -1.09 12.40 3.01
CA PHE A 104 -0.89 12.61 4.44
C PHE A 104 -0.04 11.47 5.03
N SER A 105 -0.39 10.23 4.70
CA SER A 105 0.40 9.04 5.07
C SER A 105 1.82 9.11 4.50
N PHE A 106 1.99 9.61 3.26
CA PHE A 106 3.31 9.78 2.67
C PHE A 106 4.20 10.75 3.47
N ARG A 107 3.65 11.90 3.89
CA ARG A 107 4.38 12.86 4.74
C ARG A 107 4.78 12.24 6.07
N LEU A 108 3.85 11.53 6.74
CA LEU A 108 4.18 10.82 7.98
C LEU A 108 5.30 9.78 7.78
N ALA A 109 5.35 9.11 6.63
CA ALA A 109 6.43 8.18 6.31
C ALA A 109 7.78 8.89 6.17
N LEU A 110 7.81 10.06 5.54
CA LEU A 110 9.02 10.88 5.42
C LEU A 110 9.52 11.34 6.79
N ASP A 111 8.60 11.80 7.64
CA ASP A 111 8.94 12.43 8.92
C ASP A 111 9.32 11.42 10.02
N ARG A 112 8.73 10.21 10.00
CA ARG A 112 8.78 9.29 11.15
C ARG A 112 9.40 7.93 10.86
N LEU A 113 9.57 7.56 9.59
CA LEU A 113 10.04 6.22 9.20
C LEU A 113 11.47 6.26 8.63
N ASN A 114 12.41 6.66 9.47
CA ASN A 114 13.80 6.92 9.08
C ASN A 114 14.59 5.67 8.68
N LYS A 115 14.12 4.47 9.06
CA LYS A 115 14.80 3.20 8.74
C LYS A 115 14.28 2.55 7.45
N VAL A 116 13.17 3.05 6.91
CA VAL A 116 12.60 2.54 5.66
C VAL A 116 13.41 3.08 4.49
N LYS A 117 13.96 2.18 3.66
CA LYS A 117 14.82 2.54 2.52
C LYS A 117 14.04 3.34 1.47
N VAL A 118 12.82 2.90 1.16
CA VAL A 118 12.01 3.49 0.10
C VAL A 118 10.61 3.81 0.59
N ARG A 119 10.20 5.07 0.39
CA ARG A 119 8.88 5.58 0.73
C ARG A 119 8.26 6.09 -0.56
N CYS A 120 7.08 5.60 -0.90
CA CYS A 120 6.40 5.95 -2.14
C CYS A 120 4.97 6.42 -1.86
N LEU A 121 4.49 7.38 -2.67
CA LEU A 121 3.08 7.71 -2.76
C LEU A 121 2.48 6.97 -3.95
N GLY A 122 1.41 6.24 -3.68
CA GLY A 122 1.04 5.14 -4.55
C GLY A 122 -0.43 4.93 -4.83
N GLY A 123 -1.29 5.47 -3.98
CA GLY A 123 -2.72 5.30 -4.15
C GLY A 123 -3.29 4.08 -3.46
N ASP A 124 -4.61 4.01 -3.52
CA ASP A 124 -5.34 2.90 -2.92
C ASP A 124 -5.28 1.71 -3.87
N LEU A 125 -4.94 0.52 -3.35
CA LEU A 125 -4.84 -0.68 -4.16
C LEU A 125 -6.19 -1.07 -4.77
N ALA A 126 -7.30 -0.60 -4.19
CA ALA A 126 -8.63 -0.76 -4.78
C ALA A 126 -8.74 -0.14 -6.19
N PHE A 127 -7.92 0.88 -6.50
CA PHE A 127 -7.93 1.54 -7.81
C PHE A 127 -6.88 0.97 -8.77
N TYR A 128 -6.12 -0.06 -8.38
CA TYR A 128 -5.13 -0.71 -9.24
C TYR A 128 -5.78 -1.53 -10.36
N ASP A 129 -6.88 -2.22 -10.05
CA ASP A 129 -7.67 -2.96 -11.02
C ASP A 129 -9.12 -2.46 -11.03
N LEU A 130 -9.44 -1.67 -12.05
CA LEU A 130 -10.75 -1.04 -12.19
C LEU A 130 -11.77 -1.96 -12.86
N SER A 131 -11.37 -3.16 -13.31
CA SER A 131 -12.31 -4.15 -13.89
C SER A 131 -13.37 -4.60 -12.89
N PHE A 132 -13.06 -4.59 -11.59
CA PHE A 132 -14.02 -4.84 -10.53
C PHE A 132 -15.21 -3.87 -10.59
N TYR A 133 -14.98 -2.63 -11.04
CA TYR A 133 -16.03 -1.63 -11.13
C TYR A 133 -16.86 -1.74 -12.42
N ALA A 134 -16.48 -2.59 -13.38
CA ALA A 134 -17.16 -2.71 -14.67
C ALA A 134 -18.69 -2.90 -14.57
N PRO A 135 -19.24 -3.72 -13.65
CA PRO A 135 -20.70 -3.86 -13.51
C PRO A 135 -21.42 -2.60 -13.03
N PHE A 136 -20.70 -1.67 -12.39
CA PHE A 136 -21.24 -0.40 -11.88
C PHE A 136 -21.08 0.75 -12.88
N GLN A 137 -20.37 0.51 -13.98
CA GLN A 137 -20.19 1.50 -15.04
C GLN A 137 -21.52 1.67 -15.79
N LYS A 138 -22.01 2.91 -15.82
CA LYS A 138 -23.16 3.29 -16.63
C LYS A 138 -22.69 3.74 -18.02
N PRO A 139 -23.47 3.51 -19.07
CA PRO A 139 -23.15 4.00 -20.41
C PRO A 139 -22.94 5.52 -20.40
N LYS A 140 -21.97 5.95 -21.21
CA LYS A 140 -21.44 7.32 -21.33
C LYS A 140 -22.54 8.37 -21.31
N THR A 141 -22.58 9.21 -20.29
CA THR A 141 -23.33 10.47 -20.36
C THR A 141 -22.49 11.45 -21.19
N PRO A 142 -22.98 11.99 -22.31
CA PRO A 142 -22.20 12.93 -23.11
C PRO A 142 -21.90 14.20 -22.30
N GLY A 143 -20.64 14.34 -21.87
CA GLY A 143 -20.17 15.54 -21.16
C GLY A 143 -18.86 15.29 -20.40
N ARG A 144 -17.97 16.29 -20.38
CA ARG A 144 -16.78 16.28 -19.52
C ARG A 144 -17.24 16.40 -18.06
N LEU A 145 -16.80 15.49 -17.20
CA LEU A 145 -17.02 15.62 -15.76
C LEU A 145 -16.29 16.88 -15.25
N LYS A 146 -17.06 17.84 -14.75
CA LYS A 146 -16.51 19.10 -14.22
C LYS A 146 -16.33 19.06 -12.70
N ASN A 147 -17.20 18.33 -12.00
CA ASN A 147 -17.27 18.31 -10.55
C ASN A 147 -17.46 16.87 -10.06
N ILE A 148 -16.64 16.44 -9.09
CA ILE A 148 -16.78 15.17 -8.39
C ILE A 148 -16.95 15.49 -6.91
N ALA A 149 -18.04 15.02 -6.31
CA ALA A 149 -18.26 15.09 -4.88
C ALA A 149 -18.08 13.69 -4.27
N PHE A 150 -17.34 13.61 -3.17
CA PHE A 150 -17.20 12.38 -2.41
C PHE A 150 -18.00 12.49 -1.12
N SER A 151 -18.95 11.57 -0.92
CA SER A 151 -19.59 11.35 0.37
C SER A 151 -18.88 10.21 1.09
N GLY A 152 -18.46 10.42 2.33
CA GLY A 152 -17.73 9.40 3.10
C GLY A 152 -17.54 9.79 4.56
N ARG A 153 -17.02 8.84 5.35
CA ARG A 153 -16.70 9.10 6.76
C ARG A 153 -15.70 10.26 6.87
N HIS A 154 -15.81 11.03 7.96
CA HIS A 154 -15.13 12.31 8.24
C HIS A 154 -13.59 12.37 8.10
N TRP A 155 -12.92 11.23 7.90
CA TRP A 155 -11.47 11.12 7.70
C TRP A 155 -11.02 11.33 6.24
N TRP A 156 -11.97 11.50 5.32
CA TRP A 156 -11.70 11.92 3.94
C TRP A 156 -11.49 13.43 3.91
N GLY A 157 -10.30 13.89 4.31
CA GLY A 157 -9.90 15.27 4.08
C GLY A 157 -9.87 15.60 2.58
N LYS A 158 -10.02 16.89 2.25
CA LYS A 158 -10.05 17.39 0.86
C LYS A 158 -8.92 16.85 -0.02
N SER A 159 -7.70 16.79 0.51
CA SER A 159 -6.52 16.29 -0.21
C SER A 159 -6.60 14.82 -0.61
N ARG A 160 -7.25 13.98 0.20
CA ARG A 160 -7.43 12.55 -0.11
C ARG A 160 -8.50 12.34 -1.17
N ALA A 161 -9.59 13.11 -1.07
CA ALA A 161 -10.64 13.11 -2.08
C ALA A 161 -10.09 13.52 -3.46
N GLU A 162 -9.28 14.58 -3.53
CA GLU A 162 -8.60 15.01 -4.75
C GLU A 162 -7.67 13.91 -5.31
N PHE A 163 -6.91 13.24 -4.43
CA PHE A 163 -5.99 12.19 -4.85
C PHE A 163 -6.69 10.94 -5.39
N TYR A 164 -7.81 10.54 -4.79
CA TYR A 164 -8.63 9.43 -5.28
C TYR A 164 -9.41 9.81 -6.55
N ALA A 165 -9.87 11.07 -6.66
CA ALA A 165 -10.44 11.57 -7.91
C ALA A 165 -9.46 11.40 -9.06
N ALA A 166 -8.19 11.80 -8.86
CA ALA A 166 -7.15 11.68 -9.87
C ALA A 166 -6.89 10.21 -10.28
N GLN A 167 -7.00 9.26 -9.35
CA GLN A 167 -6.87 7.82 -9.65
C GLN A 167 -8.09 7.26 -10.41
N LEU A 168 -9.28 7.78 -10.11
CA LEU A 168 -10.54 7.32 -10.72
C LEU A 168 -10.82 7.94 -12.09
N LEU A 169 -10.41 9.18 -12.33
CA LEU A 169 -10.69 9.94 -13.55
C LEU A 169 -10.36 9.15 -14.83
N PRO A 170 -9.20 8.47 -14.96
CA PRO A 170 -8.90 7.67 -16.14
C PRO A 170 -9.91 6.54 -16.42
N ALA A 171 -10.59 5.99 -15.42
CA ALA A 171 -11.67 5.03 -15.64
C ALA A 171 -12.98 5.71 -15.99
N ILE A 172 -13.31 6.82 -15.33
CA ILE A 172 -14.60 7.47 -15.54
C ILE A 172 -14.65 8.17 -16.92
N GLU A 173 -13.55 8.77 -17.37
CA GLU A 173 -13.48 9.49 -18.65
C GLU A 173 -13.22 8.57 -19.88
N LYS A 174 -12.73 7.34 -19.67
CA LYS A 174 -12.59 6.34 -20.74
C LYS A 174 -13.92 5.68 -21.12
N ILE A 175 -14.93 5.76 -20.25
CA ILE A 175 -16.32 5.35 -20.51
C ILE A 175 -16.98 6.43 -21.35
#